data_AF-A0A8T5B7V0-F1
#
_entry.id   AF-A0A8T5B7V0-F1
#
_cell.length_a   1.000
_cell.length_b   1.000
_cell.length_c   1.000
_cell.angle_alpha   90.00
_cell.angle_beta   90.00
_cell.angle_gamma   90.00
#
_symmetry.space_group_name_H-M   'P 1'
#
loop_
_entity.id
_entity.type
_entity.pdbx_description
1 polymer ?
#
loop_
_entity_poly.entity_id
_entity_poly.type
_entity_poly.pdbx_seq_one_letter_code
_entity_poly.pdbx_strand_id
1 'polypeptide(L)' 'MVGVLRLDEDDRRLILETRLKLEEATRLMEELLETIEILSDPEMMDNIREGLEDIKAGRVRELHNIFREENH' A
#
# COMPACT_ATOMS: atom_id res chain seq x y z
N MET A 1 7.37 -47.58 -5.06
CA MET A 1 8.28 -47.11 -3.99
C MET A 1 8.34 -45.59 -4.14
N VAL A 2 7.69 -44.85 -3.24
CA VAL A 2 7.73 -43.37 -3.29
C VAL A 2 9.06 -42.95 -2.67
N GLY A 3 9.97 -42.43 -3.48
CA GLY A 3 11.23 -41.88 -2.98
C GLY A 3 10.97 -40.60 -2.21
N VAL A 4 11.44 -40.54 -0.96
CA VAL A 4 11.42 -39.30 -0.19
C VAL A 4 12.55 -38.41 -0.71
N LEU A 5 12.20 -37.41 -1.52
CA LEU A 5 13.10 -36.34 -1.92
C LEU A 5 13.47 -35.53 -0.67
N ARG A 6 14.77 -35.49 -0.35
CA ARG A 6 15.30 -34.77 0.79
C ARG A 6 15.80 -33.41 0.29
N LEU A 7 15.16 -32.33 0.72
CA LEU A 7 15.61 -30.97 0.40
C LEU A 7 16.97 -30.72 1.06
N ASP A 8 17.95 -30.32 0.27
CA ASP A 8 19.25 -29.89 0.76
C ASP A 8 19.20 -28.42 1.25
N GLU A 9 20.35 -27.88 1.64
CA GLU A 9 20.44 -26.51 2.17
C GLU A 9 20.20 -25.46 1.08
N ASP A 10 20.63 -25.72 -0.15
CA ASP A 10 20.44 -24.82 -1.28
C ASP A 10 18.96 -24.77 -1.68
N ASP A 11 18.28 -25.92 -1.68
CA ASP A 11 16.82 -26.00 -1.88
C ASP A 11 16.06 -25.16 -0.84
N ARG A 12 16.46 -25.27 0.43
CA ARG A 12 15.84 -24.50 1.53
C ARG A 12 16.07 -23.01 1.37
N ARG A 13 17.29 -22.60 1.02
CA ARG A 13 17.62 -21.19 0.75
C ARG A 13 16.77 -20.65 -0.40
N LEU A 14 16.68 -21.39 -1.50
CA LEU A 14 15.90 -20.99 -2.67
C LEU A 14 14.41 -20.84 -2.35
N ILE A 15 13.84 -21.76 -1.57
CA ILE A 15 12.44 -21.68 -1.13
C ILE A 15 12.19 -20.41 -0.30
N LEU A 16 13.09 -20.10 0.64
CA LEU A 16 12.97 -18.90 1.48
C LEU A 16 13.07 -17.62 0.65
N GLU A 17 14.06 -17.52 -0.24
CA GLU A 17 14.20 -16.38 -1.14
C GLU A 17 12.98 -16.21 -2.05
N THR A 18 12.45 -17.31 -2.57
CA THR A 18 11.26 -17.30 -3.43
C THR A 18 10.04 -16.81 -2.66
N ARG A 19 9.86 -17.25 -1.41
CA ARG A 19 8.77 -16.79 -0.55
C ARG A 19 8.86 -15.29 -0.27
N LEU A 20 10.04 -14.79 0.09
CA LEU A 20 10.24 -13.35 0.35
C LEU A 20 9.93 -12.51 -0.90
N LYS A 21 10.38 -12.95 -2.07
CA LYS A 21 10.08 -12.26 -3.33
C LYS A 21 8.60 -12.29 -3.67
N LEU A 22 7.90 -13.39 -3.37
CA LEU A 22 6.47 -13.51 -3.60
C LEU A 22 5.67 -12.61 -2.65
N GLU A 23 6.08 -12.52 -1.40
CA GLU A 23 5.49 -11.60 -0.41
C GLU A 23 5.67 -10.14 -0.85
N GLU A 24 6.88 -9.77 -1.29
CA GLU A 24 7.16 -8.44 -1.84
C GLU A 24 6.33 -8.14 -3.10
N ALA A 25 6.26 -9.09 -4.04
CA ALA A 25 5.45 -8.94 -5.25
C ALA A 25 3.96 -8.79 -4.93
N THR A 26 3.45 -9.53 -3.94
CA THR A 26 2.06 -9.42 -3.49
C THR A 26 1.77 -8.03 -2.95
N ARG A 27 2.62 -7.51 -2.05
CA ARG A 27 2.48 -6.16 -1.52
C ARG A 27 2.49 -5.10 -2.62
N LEU A 28 3.41 -5.20 -3.57
CA LEU A 28 3.50 -4.25 -4.69
C LEU A 28 2.26 -4.31 -5.60
N MET A 29 1.67 -5.49 -5.80
CA MET A 29 0.42 -5.64 -6.54
C MET A 29 -0.76 -5.01 -5.81
N GLU A 30 -0.83 -5.12 -4.48
CA GLU A 30 -1.85 -4.45 -3.66
C GLU A 30 -1.74 -2.93 -3.76
N GLU A 31 -0.53 -2.37 -3.62
CA GLU A 31 -0.29 -0.92 -3.76
C GLU A 31 -0.64 -0.41 -5.17
N LEU A 32 -0.36 -1.21 -6.20
CA LEU A 32 -0.73 -0.88 -7.58
C LEU A 32 -2.24 -0.94 -7.79
N LEU A 33 -2.92 -1.92 -7.19
CA LEU A 33 -4.38 -2.04 -7.28
C LEU A 33 -5.04 -0.83 -6.63
N GLU A 34 -4.63 -0.44 -5.42
CA GLU A 34 -5.11 0.77 -4.76
C GLU A 34 -4.90 2.00 -5.64
N THR A 35 -3.70 2.16 -6.22
CA THR A 35 -3.42 3.26 -7.15
C THR A 35 -4.40 3.29 -8.34
N ILE A 36 -4.68 2.13 -8.94
CA ILE A 36 -5.64 2.02 -10.04
C ILE A 36 -7.05 2.36 -9.57
N GLU A 37 -7.46 1.91 -8.38
CA GLU A 37 -8.77 2.23 -7.81
C GLU A 37 -8.96 3.75 -7.69
N ILE A 38 -8.00 4.46 -7.08
CA ILE A 38 -8.02 5.93 -6.99
C ILE A 38 -8.08 6.58 -8.38
N LEU A 39 -7.20 6.15 -9.30
CA LEU A 39 -7.13 6.74 -10.65
C LEU A 39 -8.37 6.47 -11.50
N SER A 40 -9.08 5.38 -11.23
CA SER A 40 -10.28 4.99 -11.97
C SER A 40 -11.53 5.76 -11.55
N ASP A 41 -11.50 6.40 -10.38
CA ASP A 41 -12.59 7.21 -9.85
C ASP A 41 -12.37 8.71 -10.17
N PRO A 42 -13.13 9.28 -11.12
CA PRO A 42 -12.98 10.69 -11.49
C PRO A 42 -13.31 11.66 -10.34
N GLU A 43 -14.27 11.31 -9.48
CA GLU A 43 -14.69 12.15 -8.35
C GLU A 43 -13.56 12.19 -7.31
N MET A 44 -12.96 11.04 -7.02
CA MET A 44 -11.80 10.99 -6.14
C MET A 44 -10.62 11.81 -6.68
N MET A 45 -10.37 11.74 -7.98
CA MET A 45 -9.34 12.53 -8.64
C MET A 45 -9.64 14.05 -8.62
N ASP A 46 -10.91 14.45 -8.73
CA ASP A 46 -11.35 15.84 -8.56
C ASP A 46 -11.14 16.32 -7.12
N ASN A 47 -11.53 15.51 -6.13
CA ASN A 47 -11.34 15.81 -4.71
C ASN A 47 -9.85 15.99 -4.36
N ILE A 48 -8.96 15.15 -4.92
CA ILE A 48 -7.51 15.30 -4.75
C ILE A 48 -7.03 16.63 -5.34
N ARG A 49 -7.52 17.02 -6.53
CA ARG A 49 -7.16 18.30 -7.16
C ARG A 49 -7.60 19.47 -6.30
N GLU A 50 -8.82 19.47 -5.80
CA GLU A 50 -9.35 20.52 -4.92
C GLU A 50 -8.53 20.63 -3.63
N GLY A 51 -8.25 19.50 -2.97
CA GLY A 51 -7.42 19.47 -1.77
C GLY A 51 -6.01 20.04 -1.99
N LEU A 52 -5.41 19.81 -3.18
CA LEU A 52 -4.13 20.43 -3.54
C LEU A 52 -4.23 21.95 -3.73
N GLU A 53 -5.35 22.46 -4.22
CA GLU A 53 -5.62 23.90 -4.31
C GLU A 53 -5.83 24.52 -2.93
N ASP A 54 -6.52 23.82 -2.03
CA ASP A 54 -6.69 24.22 -0.63
C ASP A 54 -5.34 24.39 0.07
N ILE A 55 -4.44 23.41 -0.08
CA ILE A 55 -3.08 23.47 0.48
C ILE A 55 -2.33 24.69 -0.06
N LYS A 56 -2.37 24.92 -1.38
CA LYS A 56 -1.69 26.07 -2.01
C LYS A 56 -2.25 27.41 -1.55
N ALA A 57 -3.55 27.48 -1.30
CA ALA A 57 -4.22 28.68 -0.82
C ALA A 57 -4.10 28.87 0.71
N GLY A 58 -3.46 27.94 1.42
CA GLY A 58 -3.36 27.98 2.88
C GLY A 58 -4.67 27.65 3.60
N ARG A 59 -5.64 27.04 2.91
CA ARG A 59 -6.90 26.53 3.49
C ARG A 59 -6.67 25.21 4.20
N VAL A 60 -5.71 25.21 5.12
CA VAL A 60 -5.29 24.05 5.90
C VAL A 60 -5.51 24.32 7.37
N ARG A 61 -5.64 23.25 8.14
CA ARG A 61 -5.81 23.32 9.58
C ARG A 61 -4.85 22.37 10.27
N GLU A 62 -4.25 22.82 11.35
CA GLU A 62 -3.42 21.98 12.20
C GLU A 62 -4.23 20.83 12.80
N LEU A 63 -3.72 19.61 12.64
CA LEU A 63 -4.40 18.39 13.05
C LEU A 63 -4.75 18.38 14.55
N HIS A 64 -3.87 18.91 15.41
CA HIS A 64 -4.14 19.03 16.85
C HIS A 64 -5.38 19.87 17.16
N ASN A 65 -5.65 20.90 16.36
CA ASN A 65 -6.82 21.77 16.56
C ASN A 65 -8.13 21.06 16.17
N ILE A 66 -8.08 20.05 15.28
CA ILE A 66 -9.25 19.24 14.91
C ILE A 66 -9.60 18.31 16.08
N PHE A 67 -8.62 17.59 16.61
CA PHE A 67 -8.84 16.66 17.72
C PHE A 67 -9.38 17.31 19.00
N ARG A 68 -9.09 18.58 19.26
CA ARG A 68 -9.66 19.29 20.43
C ARG A 68 -11.13 19.62 20.27
N GLU A 69 -11.64 19.76 19.05
CA GLU A 69 -13.05 20.10 18.80
C GLU A 69 -13.95 18.87 18.78
N GLU A 70 -13.47 17.73 18.30
CA GLU A 70 -14.25 16.47 18.25
C GLU A 70 -14.46 15.81 19.63
N ASN A 71 -13.73 16.26 20.65
CA ASN A 71 -13.83 15.76 22.03
C ASN A 71 -14.68 16.66 22.95
N HIS A 72 -15.49 17.56 22.37
CA HIS A 72 -16.41 18.47 23.06
C HIS A 72 -17.82 18.35 22.47
#